data_AF-A0A537GA36-F1
#
_entry.id   AF-A0A537GA36-F1
#
_cell.length_a   1.000
_cell.length_b   1.000
_cell.length_c   1.000
_cell.angle_alpha   90.00
_cell.angle_beta   90.00
_cell.angle_gamma   90.00
#
_symmetry.space_group_name_H-M   'P 1'
#
loop_
_entity.id
_entity.type
_entity.pdbx_description
1 polymer ?
#
loop_
_entity_poly.entity_id
_entity_poly.type
_entity_poly.pdbx_seq_one_letter_code
_entity_poly.pdbx_strand_id
1 'polypeptide(L)'
;MDLAQPSKTDFRKPILFLFVLSPAIGELLSGSSPPLAFFNPLAFSLLCTLYGSGALLVRDYARRWKKGWYSILLLGAAYGIIEEGIMVRSFFSPTWKDLGVLGTYGRWLGVNWVWAEWLTIYHSIFSITIPILLVELTNPAVRSQVWLSQKQRWLFRSLFVLAVLLGFAAFPYDASATALVGCVVAVLGLTWLAKRIKPMIPTSQNLKVSKKLVITGVSVPLTFFFFFTGLGPATIPWAGGTMIAGAFIVFAFERLLRRWAKQGFSDLQRLSLVSGALGFFIGLSPILELKGALGMTSVGIGFFFLLFKMRRRVILRVSGLVPYISPQLMPSETPLR
;
A
#
# COMPACT_ATOMS: atom_id res chain seq x y z
N MET A 1 -29.54 -32.93 20.46
CA MET A 1 -28.73 -31.72 20.68
C MET A 1 -27.87 -31.52 19.45
N ASP A 2 -28.34 -30.70 18.51
CA ASP A 2 -27.57 -30.33 17.33
C ASP A 2 -26.35 -29.52 17.76
N LEU A 3 -25.17 -30.13 17.68
CA LEU A 3 -23.90 -29.43 17.76
C LEU A 3 -23.82 -28.55 16.51
N ALA A 4 -24.22 -27.28 16.65
CA ALA A 4 -24.11 -26.28 15.62
C ALA A 4 -22.69 -26.29 15.05
N GLN A 5 -22.55 -26.66 13.78
CA GLN A 5 -21.26 -26.62 13.11
C GLN A 5 -20.65 -25.22 13.25
N PRO A 6 -19.34 -25.10 13.52
CA PRO A 6 -18.69 -23.82 13.67
C PRO A 6 -18.91 -23.00 12.39
N SER A 7 -19.51 -21.80 12.54
CA SER A 7 -19.77 -20.93 11.40
C SER A 7 -18.46 -20.65 10.67
N LYS A 8 -18.43 -20.96 9.36
CA LYS A 8 -17.27 -20.62 8.51
C LYS A 8 -17.00 -19.13 8.67
N THR A 9 -15.80 -18.78 9.13
CA THR A 9 -15.40 -17.39 9.30
C THR A 9 -15.52 -16.66 7.95
N ASP A 10 -16.41 -15.67 7.86
CA ASP A 10 -16.68 -14.95 6.63
C ASP A 10 -15.63 -13.85 6.39
N PHE A 11 -14.87 -13.98 5.30
CA PHE A 11 -13.86 -13.01 4.89
C PHE A 11 -14.36 -12.03 3.80
N ARG A 12 -15.62 -12.08 3.37
CA ARG A 12 -16.15 -11.21 2.29
C ARG A 12 -15.95 -9.73 2.59
N LYS A 13 -16.26 -9.30 3.82
CA LYS A 13 -16.12 -7.90 4.25
C LYS A 13 -14.68 -7.37 4.14
N PRO A 14 -13.65 -7.99 4.76
CA PRO A 14 -12.28 -7.51 4.62
C PRO A 14 -11.75 -7.64 3.18
N ILE A 15 -12.18 -8.65 2.41
CA ILE A 15 -11.80 -8.79 0.99
C ILE A 15 -12.32 -7.60 0.18
N LEU A 16 -13.63 -7.35 0.22
CA LEU A 16 -14.25 -6.25 -0.53
C LEU A 16 -13.70 -4.89 -0.08
N PHE A 17 -13.49 -4.73 1.22
CA PHE A 17 -12.96 -3.48 1.74
C PHE A 17 -11.54 -3.22 1.23
N LEU A 18 -10.65 -4.22 1.25
CA LEU A 18 -9.30 -4.07 0.71
C LEU A 18 -9.30 -3.82 -0.81
N PHE A 19 -10.19 -4.53 -1.53
CA PHE A 19 -10.33 -4.43 -2.97
C PHE A 19 -10.64 -3.00 -3.46
N VAL A 20 -11.46 -2.26 -2.69
CA VAL A 20 -11.81 -0.87 -3.00
C VAL A 20 -10.87 0.14 -2.33
N LEU A 21 -10.39 -0.14 -1.12
CA LEU A 21 -9.56 0.81 -0.36
C LEU A 21 -8.19 1.02 -1.00
N SER A 22 -7.62 -0.01 -1.64
CA SER A 22 -6.32 0.07 -2.31
C SER A 22 -6.29 1.13 -3.43
N PRO A 23 -7.15 1.07 -4.47
CA PRO A 23 -7.21 2.13 -5.48
C PRO A 23 -7.72 3.45 -4.90
N ALA A 24 -8.63 3.44 -3.93
CA ALA A 24 -9.10 4.69 -3.32
C ALA A 24 -7.99 5.48 -2.63
N ILE A 25 -6.96 4.82 -2.09
CA ILE A 25 -5.80 5.49 -1.50
C ILE A 25 -4.76 5.85 -2.55
N GLY A 26 -4.39 4.90 -3.43
CA GLY A 26 -3.34 5.09 -4.42
C GLY A 26 -3.70 6.09 -5.52
N GLU A 27 -4.97 6.19 -5.89
CA GLU A 27 -5.44 6.97 -7.04
C GLU A 27 -6.37 8.13 -6.64
N LEU A 28 -7.45 7.83 -5.90
CA LEU A 28 -8.47 8.83 -5.59
C LEU A 28 -7.96 9.85 -4.57
N LEU A 29 -7.48 9.40 -3.41
CA LEU A 29 -7.02 10.30 -2.34
C LEU A 29 -5.74 11.05 -2.74
N SER A 30 -4.86 10.41 -3.51
CA SER A 30 -3.62 11.02 -3.98
C SER A 30 -3.86 12.14 -4.99
N GLY A 31 -4.98 12.08 -5.71
CA GLY A 31 -5.34 13.00 -6.78
C GLY A 31 -4.85 12.57 -8.17
N SER A 32 -4.21 11.41 -8.30
CA SER A 32 -3.77 10.85 -9.59
C SER A 32 -4.97 10.61 -10.52
N SER A 33 -6.06 10.09 -9.95
CA SER A 33 -7.35 9.97 -10.62
C SER A 33 -8.41 10.75 -9.83
N PRO A 34 -8.71 12.01 -10.21
CA PRO A 34 -9.77 12.79 -9.57
C PRO A 34 -11.13 12.10 -9.65
N PRO A 35 -12.11 12.48 -8.81
CA PRO A 35 -13.40 11.79 -8.67
C PRO A 35 -14.11 11.44 -9.98
N LEU A 36 -14.18 12.36 -10.94
CA LEU A 36 -14.83 12.12 -12.23
C LEU A 36 -14.18 10.98 -13.03
N ALA A 37 -12.84 10.91 -13.01
CA ALA A 37 -12.10 9.83 -13.65
C ALA A 37 -12.19 8.54 -12.84
N PHE A 38 -12.02 8.62 -11.52
CA PHE A 38 -12.01 7.46 -10.63
C PHE A 38 -13.34 6.71 -10.61
N PHE A 39 -14.47 7.43 -10.62
CA PHE A 39 -15.81 6.83 -10.59
C PHE A 39 -16.39 6.54 -12.00
N ASN A 40 -15.64 6.80 -13.07
CA ASN A 40 -16.01 6.29 -14.39
C ASN A 40 -16.08 4.75 -14.32
N PRO A 41 -17.17 4.08 -14.75
CA PRO A 41 -17.36 2.64 -14.52
C PRO A 41 -16.23 1.76 -15.05
N LEU A 42 -15.65 2.10 -16.22
CA LEU A 42 -14.55 1.34 -16.82
C LEU A 42 -13.25 1.58 -16.06
N ALA A 43 -12.93 2.84 -15.77
CA ALA A 43 -11.73 3.19 -15.00
C ALA A 43 -11.79 2.61 -13.58
N PHE A 44 -12.91 2.79 -12.88
CA PHE A 44 -13.14 2.22 -11.55
C PHE A 44 -12.93 0.69 -11.56
N SER A 45 -13.49 0.00 -12.54
CA SER A 45 -13.36 -1.45 -12.68
C SER A 45 -11.91 -1.86 -12.93
N LEU A 46 -11.19 -1.15 -13.81
CA LEU A 46 -9.78 -1.40 -14.09
C LEU A 46 -8.91 -1.14 -12.85
N LEU A 47 -9.11 -0.01 -12.16
CA LEU A 47 -8.39 0.35 -10.95
C LEU A 47 -8.63 -0.66 -9.83
N CYS A 48 -9.87 -1.04 -9.57
CA CYS A 48 -10.19 -2.07 -8.58
C CYS A 48 -9.59 -3.44 -8.94
N THR A 49 -9.67 -3.85 -10.19
CA THR A 49 -9.11 -5.14 -10.62
C THR A 49 -7.58 -5.15 -10.58
N LEU A 50 -6.92 -4.02 -10.84
CA LEU A 50 -5.46 -3.87 -10.71
C LEU A 50 -5.03 -3.77 -9.24
N TYR A 51 -5.37 -2.66 -8.57
CA TYR A 51 -4.95 -2.34 -7.21
C TYR A 51 -5.54 -3.30 -6.18
N GLY A 52 -6.86 -3.52 -6.24
CA GLY A 52 -7.56 -4.36 -5.30
C GLY A 52 -7.11 -5.81 -5.34
N SER A 53 -6.95 -6.38 -6.53
CA SER A 53 -6.38 -7.73 -6.68
C SER A 53 -4.92 -7.76 -6.26
N GLY A 54 -4.13 -6.75 -6.64
CA GLY A 54 -2.73 -6.60 -6.24
C GLY A 54 -2.56 -6.66 -4.72
N ALA A 55 -3.27 -5.79 -3.98
CA ALA A 55 -3.22 -5.77 -2.53
C ALA A 55 -3.70 -7.07 -1.89
N LEU A 56 -4.76 -7.69 -2.41
CA LEU A 56 -5.24 -8.99 -1.93
C LEU A 56 -4.23 -10.11 -2.13
N LEU A 57 -3.59 -10.18 -3.30
CA LEU A 57 -2.58 -11.19 -3.62
C LEU A 57 -1.32 -10.98 -2.79
N VAL A 58 -0.83 -9.74 -2.68
CA VAL A 58 0.32 -9.41 -1.82
C VAL A 58 0.08 -9.88 -0.39
N ARG A 59 -1.09 -9.56 0.17
CA ARG A 59 -1.47 -10.01 1.51
C ARG A 59 -1.56 -11.53 1.60
N ASP A 60 -2.25 -12.18 0.66
CA ASP A 60 -2.43 -13.63 0.66
C ASP A 60 -1.10 -14.38 0.61
N TYR A 61 -0.16 -13.97 -0.24
CA TYR A 61 1.19 -14.54 -0.30
C TYR A 61 1.96 -14.33 1.00
N ALA A 62 1.99 -13.11 1.53
CA ALA A 62 2.69 -12.83 2.78
C ALA A 62 2.17 -13.70 3.93
N ARG A 63 0.85 -13.89 4.03
CA ARG A 63 0.23 -14.73 5.08
C ARG A 63 0.52 -16.22 4.87
N ARG A 64 0.46 -16.73 3.63
CA ARG A 64 0.81 -18.13 3.32
C ARG A 64 2.28 -18.45 3.55
N TRP A 65 3.16 -17.51 3.23
CA TRP A 65 4.60 -17.65 3.48
C TRP A 65 4.97 -17.41 4.95
N LYS A 66 4.00 -17.12 5.82
CA LYS A 66 4.19 -16.78 7.23
C LYS A 66 5.20 -15.63 7.40
N LYS A 67 5.09 -14.60 6.56
CA LYS A 67 5.96 -13.43 6.53
C LYS A 67 5.30 -12.19 7.15
N GLY A 68 6.15 -11.24 7.51
CA GLY A 68 5.77 -9.95 8.08
C GLY A 68 5.73 -8.82 7.06
N TRP A 69 5.68 -7.59 7.57
CA TRP A 69 5.52 -6.36 6.79
C TRP A 69 6.62 -6.09 5.76
N TYR A 70 7.86 -6.53 5.98
CA TYR A 70 8.91 -6.39 4.95
C TYR A 70 8.59 -7.18 3.67
N SER A 71 7.98 -8.36 3.80
CA SER A 71 7.52 -9.11 2.62
C SER A 71 6.39 -8.35 1.91
N ILE A 72 5.51 -7.68 2.64
CA ILE A 72 4.43 -6.87 2.05
C ILE A 72 5.02 -5.67 1.31
N LEU A 73 6.00 -4.96 1.90
CA LEU A 73 6.68 -3.82 1.26
C LEU A 73 7.41 -4.25 -0.03
N LEU A 74 8.16 -5.35 0.00
CA LEU A 74 8.88 -5.86 -1.17
C LEU A 74 7.91 -6.30 -2.28
N LEU A 75 6.83 -7.00 -1.92
CA LEU A 75 5.79 -7.37 -2.88
C LEU A 75 5.00 -6.15 -3.39
N GLY A 76 4.82 -5.12 -2.57
CA GLY A 76 4.22 -3.85 -2.98
C GLY A 76 5.12 -3.07 -3.94
N ALA A 77 6.44 -3.13 -3.76
CA ALA A 77 7.41 -2.59 -4.72
C ALA A 77 7.35 -3.36 -6.05
N ALA A 78 7.26 -4.70 -5.99
CA ALA A 78 7.05 -5.52 -7.17
C ALA A 78 5.74 -5.16 -7.90
N TYR A 79 4.65 -4.93 -7.15
CA TYR A 79 3.40 -4.42 -7.70
C TYR A 79 3.59 -3.06 -8.40
N GLY A 80 4.28 -2.11 -7.76
CA GLY A 80 4.56 -0.80 -8.36
C GLY A 80 5.33 -0.88 -9.68
N ILE A 81 6.31 -1.79 -9.79
CA ILE A 81 7.04 -2.03 -11.04
C ILE A 81 6.14 -2.65 -12.12
N ILE A 82 5.22 -3.55 -11.74
CA ILE A 82 4.26 -4.12 -12.70
C ILE A 82 3.34 -3.03 -13.23
N GLU A 83 2.82 -2.18 -12.36
CA GLU A 83 1.96 -1.07 -12.76
C GLU A 83 2.72 -0.05 -13.62
N GLU A 84 3.74 0.59 -13.06
CA GLU A 84 4.38 1.75 -13.66
C GLU A 84 5.40 1.39 -14.75
N GLY A 85 6.11 0.27 -14.58
CA GLY A 85 7.09 -0.21 -15.55
C GLY A 85 6.45 -0.99 -16.69
N ILE A 86 5.55 -1.94 -16.39
CA ILE A 86 5.00 -2.84 -17.41
C ILE A 86 3.68 -2.32 -17.96
N MET A 87 2.67 -2.08 -17.12
CA MET A 87 1.31 -1.75 -17.58
C MET A 87 1.25 -0.37 -18.24
N VAL A 88 1.69 0.69 -17.54
CA VAL A 88 1.60 2.06 -18.06
C VAL A 88 2.88 2.59 -18.71
N ARG A 89 4.03 1.95 -18.43
CA ARG A 89 5.37 2.32 -18.96
C ARG A 89 5.79 3.76 -18.66
N SER A 90 5.33 4.33 -17.55
CA SER A 90 5.70 5.68 -17.08
C SER A 90 7.20 5.77 -16.74
N PHE A 91 7.82 4.64 -16.37
CA PHE A 91 9.27 4.56 -16.15
C PHE A 91 10.06 4.85 -17.41
N PHE A 92 9.46 4.69 -18.59
CA PHE A 92 10.16 4.76 -19.87
C PHE A 92 9.71 5.93 -20.73
N SER A 93 8.44 6.35 -20.62
CA SER A 93 7.91 7.49 -21.36
C SER A 93 8.50 8.81 -20.85
N PRO A 94 9.22 9.61 -21.67
CA PRO A 94 9.73 10.92 -21.25
C PRO A 94 8.63 11.98 -21.15
N THR A 95 7.47 11.72 -21.75
CA THR A 95 6.33 12.64 -21.83
C THR A 95 5.16 12.17 -20.97
N TRP A 96 5.40 11.28 -20.00
CA TRP A 96 4.38 10.91 -19.03
C TRP A 96 3.91 12.16 -18.28
N LYS A 97 2.60 12.35 -18.22
CA LYS A 97 1.94 13.59 -17.79
C LYS A 97 2.37 14.10 -16.40
N ASP A 98 2.77 13.19 -15.52
CA ASP A 98 3.07 13.50 -14.11
C ASP A 98 4.57 13.71 -13.82
N LEU A 99 5.44 13.63 -14.83
CA LEU A 99 6.89 13.68 -14.63
C LEU A 99 7.41 15.07 -14.23
N GLY A 100 6.87 16.13 -14.83
CA GLY A 100 7.46 17.47 -14.72
C GLY A 100 8.95 17.46 -15.09
N VAL A 101 9.81 17.98 -14.20
CA VAL A 101 11.27 18.02 -14.39
C VAL A 101 11.90 16.63 -14.54
N LEU A 102 11.26 15.57 -14.04
CA LEU A 102 11.79 14.20 -14.04
C LEU A 102 11.75 13.52 -15.42
N GLY A 103 11.09 14.13 -16.41
CA GLY A 103 11.13 13.64 -17.79
C GLY A 103 12.48 13.88 -18.47
N THR A 104 13.25 14.83 -17.96
CA THR A 104 14.63 15.11 -18.40
C THR A 104 15.64 14.80 -17.29
N TYR A 105 15.37 15.26 -16.06
CA TYR A 105 16.23 15.00 -14.90
C TYR A 105 16.14 13.54 -14.45
N GLY A 106 17.28 12.84 -14.50
CA GLY A 106 17.37 11.43 -14.11
C GLY A 106 16.92 10.45 -15.18
N ARG A 107 16.74 10.92 -16.41
CA ARG A 107 16.56 10.05 -17.57
C ARG A 107 17.92 9.52 -18.06
N TRP A 108 18.12 8.21 -18.00
CA TRP A 108 19.33 7.55 -18.50
C TRP A 108 19.01 6.17 -19.06
N LEU A 109 19.60 5.81 -20.21
CA LEU A 109 19.28 4.59 -20.98
C LEU A 109 17.78 4.41 -21.28
N GLY A 110 17.07 5.52 -21.51
CA GLY A 110 15.63 5.51 -21.79
C GLY A 110 14.73 5.30 -20.57
N VAL A 111 15.28 5.33 -19.35
CA VAL A 111 14.56 5.13 -18.09
C VAL A 111 14.58 6.41 -17.26
N ASN A 112 13.44 6.83 -16.75
CA ASN A 112 13.28 7.92 -15.78
C ASN A 112 13.58 7.38 -14.38
N TRP A 113 14.86 7.26 -14.00
CA TRP A 113 15.26 6.49 -12.81
C TRP A 113 14.75 7.08 -11.48
N VAL A 114 14.78 8.40 -11.35
CA VAL A 114 14.29 9.10 -10.15
C VAL A 114 12.78 8.90 -9.99
N TRP A 115 12.04 8.96 -11.11
CA TRP A 115 10.62 8.64 -11.15
C TRP A 115 10.37 7.17 -10.80
N ALA A 116 11.15 6.25 -11.38
CA ALA A 116 11.00 4.83 -11.15
C ALA A 116 11.20 4.44 -9.68
N GLU A 117 12.22 5.01 -9.03
CA GLU A 117 12.43 4.85 -7.59
C GLU A 117 11.26 5.41 -6.78
N TRP A 118 10.89 6.68 -7.04
CA TRP A 118 9.83 7.36 -6.32
C TRP A 118 8.51 6.59 -6.38
N LEU A 119 8.08 6.18 -7.58
CA LEU A 119 6.80 5.51 -7.76
C LEU A 119 6.84 4.08 -7.20
N THR A 120 7.98 3.38 -7.30
CA THR A 120 8.13 2.08 -6.63
C THR A 120 7.93 2.18 -5.11
N ILE A 121 8.50 3.22 -4.48
CA ILE A 121 8.30 3.50 -3.05
C ILE A 121 6.84 3.87 -2.78
N TYR A 122 6.26 4.73 -3.62
CA TYR A 122 4.88 5.20 -3.50
C TYR A 122 3.88 4.04 -3.50
N HIS A 123 3.86 3.20 -4.55
CA HIS A 123 2.90 2.09 -4.64
C HIS A 123 3.14 1.04 -3.56
N SER A 124 4.40 0.80 -3.15
CA SER A 124 4.72 -0.10 -2.04
C SER A 124 4.04 0.33 -0.74
N ILE A 125 4.09 1.62 -0.42
CA ILE A 125 3.57 2.17 0.84
C ILE A 125 2.08 2.48 0.75
N PHE A 126 1.69 3.35 -0.18
CA PHE A 126 0.35 3.97 -0.22
C PHE A 126 -0.67 3.10 -0.92
N SER A 127 -0.29 2.47 -2.04
CA SER A 127 -1.21 1.65 -2.83
C SER A 127 -1.41 0.26 -2.24
N ILE A 128 -0.41 -0.28 -1.51
CA ILE A 128 -0.43 -1.67 -1.02
C ILE A 128 -0.38 -1.76 0.52
N THR A 129 0.68 -1.28 1.15
CA THR A 129 0.92 -1.56 2.58
C THR A 129 -0.11 -0.88 3.49
N ILE A 130 -0.41 0.40 3.26
CA ILE A 130 -1.36 1.17 4.07
C ILE A 130 -2.79 0.58 3.99
N PRO A 131 -3.36 0.30 2.80
CA PRO A 131 -4.67 -0.34 2.69
C PRO A 131 -4.74 -1.67 3.44
N ILE A 132 -3.74 -2.55 3.26
CA ILE A 132 -3.68 -3.84 3.97
C ILE A 132 -3.69 -3.61 5.49
N LEU A 133 -2.89 -2.68 5.99
CA LEU A 133 -2.81 -2.35 7.41
C LEU A 133 -4.14 -1.83 7.96
N LEU A 134 -4.82 -0.91 7.26
CA LEU A 134 -6.11 -0.37 7.71
C LEU A 134 -7.20 -1.45 7.77
N VAL A 135 -7.26 -2.35 6.79
CA VAL A 135 -8.22 -3.46 6.80
C VAL A 135 -7.91 -4.44 7.94
N GLU A 136 -6.63 -4.73 8.21
CA GLU A 136 -6.23 -5.60 9.32
C GLU A 136 -6.49 -4.99 10.70
N LEU A 137 -6.34 -3.66 10.84
CA LEU A 137 -6.64 -2.95 12.09
C LEU A 137 -8.15 -2.95 12.39
N THR A 138 -8.99 -2.87 11.36
CA THR A 138 -10.46 -2.93 11.49
C THR A 138 -10.99 -4.35 11.66
N ASN A 139 -10.23 -5.38 11.28
CA ASN A 139 -10.63 -6.78 11.35
C ASN A 139 -9.59 -7.64 12.12
N PRO A 140 -9.35 -7.35 13.42
CA PRO A 140 -8.26 -7.95 14.20
C PRO A 140 -8.37 -9.47 14.38
N ALA A 141 -9.59 -10.01 14.46
CA ALA A 141 -9.84 -11.43 14.69
C ALA A 141 -9.36 -12.33 13.52
N VAL A 142 -9.31 -11.76 12.31
CA VAL A 142 -8.98 -12.49 11.09
C VAL A 142 -7.68 -12.03 10.44
N ARG A 143 -6.96 -11.04 11.01
CA ARG A 143 -5.80 -10.41 10.36
C ARG A 143 -4.62 -11.35 10.12
N SER A 144 -4.42 -12.36 10.97
CA SER A 144 -3.36 -13.37 10.82
C SER A 144 -3.75 -14.52 9.89
N GLN A 145 -5.04 -14.62 9.53
CA GLN A 145 -5.56 -15.73 8.74
C GLN A 145 -5.39 -15.50 7.23
N VAL A 146 -5.35 -16.60 6.49
CA VAL A 146 -5.39 -16.61 5.02
C VAL A 146 -6.86 -16.44 4.60
N TRP A 147 -7.18 -15.31 3.96
CA TRP A 147 -8.58 -14.97 3.60
C TRP A 147 -9.06 -15.66 2.32
N LEU A 148 -8.16 -15.85 1.35
CA LEU A 148 -8.55 -16.36 0.04
C LEU A 148 -8.52 -17.88 0.04
N SER A 149 -9.59 -18.49 -0.45
CA SER A 149 -9.55 -19.88 -0.91
C SER A 149 -8.64 -20.02 -2.14
N GLN A 150 -8.27 -21.26 -2.48
CA GLN A 150 -7.51 -21.56 -3.70
C GLN A 150 -8.20 -20.99 -4.97
N LYS A 151 -9.53 -21.14 -5.06
CA LYS A 151 -10.34 -20.64 -6.18
C LYS A 151 -10.33 -19.11 -6.26
N GLN A 152 -10.56 -18.43 -5.14
CA GLN A 152 -10.51 -16.96 -5.09
C GLN A 152 -9.12 -16.42 -5.43
N ARG A 153 -8.06 -17.08 -4.98
CA ARG A 153 -6.70 -16.67 -5.35
C ARG A 153 -6.46 -16.78 -6.85
N TRP A 154 -6.91 -17.85 -7.49
CA TRP A 154 -6.85 -17.96 -8.95
C TRP A 154 -7.66 -16.87 -9.64
N LEU A 155 -8.88 -16.59 -9.17
CA LEU A 155 -9.71 -15.50 -9.68
C LEU A 155 -8.97 -14.14 -9.62
N PHE A 156 -8.45 -13.75 -8.45
CA PHE A 156 -7.75 -12.47 -8.32
C PHE A 156 -6.42 -12.41 -9.10
N ARG A 157 -5.72 -13.54 -9.28
CA ARG A 157 -4.57 -13.60 -10.21
C ARG A 157 -4.99 -13.33 -11.64
N SER A 158 -6.06 -13.98 -12.11
CA SER A 158 -6.56 -13.78 -13.47
C SER A 158 -7.05 -12.35 -13.69
N LEU A 159 -7.78 -11.77 -12.72
CA LEU A 159 -8.22 -10.37 -12.77
C LEU A 159 -7.03 -9.41 -12.81
N PHE A 160 -6.01 -9.65 -11.99
CA PHE A 160 -4.80 -8.82 -11.98
C PHE A 160 -4.06 -8.87 -13.32
N VAL A 161 -3.84 -10.07 -13.86
CA VAL A 161 -3.19 -10.24 -15.17
C VAL A 161 -4.02 -9.60 -16.28
N LEU A 162 -5.34 -9.79 -16.27
CA LEU A 162 -6.23 -9.16 -17.24
C LEU A 162 -6.16 -7.64 -17.16
N ALA A 163 -6.16 -7.04 -15.96
CA ALA A 163 -6.03 -5.60 -15.78
C ALA A 163 -4.70 -5.07 -16.31
N VAL A 164 -3.59 -5.78 -16.07
CA VAL A 164 -2.27 -5.44 -16.62
C VAL A 164 -2.28 -5.49 -18.15
N LEU A 165 -2.88 -6.52 -18.76
CA LEU A 165 -2.97 -6.64 -20.22
C LEU A 165 -3.83 -5.54 -20.85
N LEU A 166 -5.00 -5.26 -20.25
CA LEU A 166 -5.89 -4.20 -20.70
C LEU A 166 -5.23 -2.82 -20.57
N GLY A 167 -4.55 -2.56 -19.45
CA GLY A 167 -3.76 -1.33 -19.26
C GLY A 167 -2.60 -1.22 -20.25
N PHE A 168 -1.88 -2.30 -20.50
CA PHE A 168 -0.82 -2.34 -21.51
C PHE A 168 -1.35 -2.01 -22.91
N ALA A 169 -2.57 -2.41 -23.25
CA ALA A 169 -3.19 -2.00 -24.51
C ALA A 169 -3.64 -0.52 -24.49
N ALA A 170 -4.16 -0.05 -23.35
CA ALA A 170 -4.75 1.29 -23.22
C ALA A 170 -3.73 2.44 -23.14
N PHE A 171 -2.49 2.17 -22.68
CA PHE A 171 -1.45 3.19 -22.48
C PHE A 171 -0.23 2.96 -23.39
N PRO A 172 -0.38 3.01 -24.72
CA PRO A 172 0.68 2.61 -25.65
C PRO A 172 1.94 3.47 -25.50
N TYR A 173 3.08 2.79 -25.38
CA TYR A 173 4.40 3.39 -25.44
C TYR A 173 5.43 2.31 -25.82
N ASP A 174 6.36 2.66 -26.71
CA ASP A 174 7.38 1.74 -27.23
C ASP A 174 8.58 1.66 -26.27
N ALA A 175 8.37 0.99 -25.14
CA ALA A 175 9.46 0.61 -24.24
C ALA A 175 10.31 -0.50 -24.88
N SER A 176 11.64 -0.41 -24.73
CA SER A 176 12.53 -1.45 -25.26
C SER A 176 12.27 -2.80 -24.60
N ALA A 177 12.44 -3.89 -25.36
CA ALA A 177 12.30 -5.25 -24.82
C ALA A 177 13.25 -5.49 -23.62
N THR A 178 14.46 -4.93 -23.67
CA THR A 178 15.43 -5.01 -22.58
C THR A 178 14.92 -4.35 -21.29
N ALA A 179 14.24 -3.21 -21.40
CA ALA A 179 13.64 -2.51 -20.26
C ALA A 179 12.50 -3.32 -19.63
N LEU A 180 11.62 -3.91 -20.45
CA LEU A 180 10.53 -4.76 -19.98
C LEU A 180 11.06 -6.05 -19.32
N VAL A 181 12.09 -6.69 -19.90
CA VAL A 181 12.77 -7.83 -19.28
C VAL A 181 13.39 -7.41 -17.95
N GLY A 182 13.99 -6.21 -17.87
CA GLY A 182 14.50 -5.63 -16.63
C GLY A 182 13.43 -5.53 -15.53
N CYS A 183 12.23 -5.04 -15.87
CA CYS A 183 11.09 -5.02 -14.95
C CYS A 183 10.72 -6.42 -14.46
N VAL A 184 10.62 -7.40 -15.37
CA VAL A 184 10.29 -8.79 -15.00
C VAL A 184 11.35 -9.37 -14.06
N VAL A 185 12.64 -9.18 -14.35
CA VAL A 185 13.75 -9.63 -13.50
C VAL A 185 13.68 -8.97 -12.13
N ALA A 186 13.44 -7.66 -12.06
CA ALA A 186 13.30 -6.93 -10.79
C ALA A 186 12.12 -7.45 -9.95
N VAL A 187 10.95 -7.66 -10.59
CA VAL A 187 9.75 -8.23 -9.94
C VAL A 187 10.02 -9.62 -9.39
N LEU A 188 10.68 -10.48 -10.16
CA LEU A 188 11.06 -11.84 -9.71
C LEU A 188 12.06 -11.79 -8.56
N GLY A 189 13.07 -10.92 -8.64
CA GLY A 189 14.07 -10.72 -7.58
C GLY A 189 13.44 -10.23 -6.27
N LEU A 190 12.57 -9.21 -6.34
CA LEU A 190 11.82 -8.70 -5.18
C LEU A 190 10.90 -9.76 -4.58
N THR A 191 10.20 -10.53 -5.42
CA THR A 191 9.32 -11.62 -4.99
C THR A 191 10.11 -12.74 -4.30
N TRP A 192 11.26 -13.11 -4.85
CA TRP A 192 12.16 -14.09 -4.26
C TRP A 192 12.68 -13.61 -2.90
N LEU A 193 13.13 -12.35 -2.81
CA LEU A 193 13.59 -11.75 -1.56
C LEU A 193 12.47 -11.68 -0.52
N ALA A 194 11.25 -11.31 -0.92
CA ALA A 194 10.07 -11.30 -0.05
C ALA A 194 9.77 -12.68 0.54
N LYS A 195 9.96 -13.75 -0.24
CA LYS A 195 9.82 -15.13 0.24
C LYS A 195 10.96 -15.56 1.18
N ARG A 196 12.17 -15.01 1.02
CA ARG A 196 13.35 -15.36 1.83
C ARG A 196 13.51 -14.54 3.10
N ILE A 197 13.02 -13.29 3.13
CA ILE A 197 13.22 -12.38 4.26
C ILE A 197 12.65 -12.97 5.56
N LYS A 198 13.39 -12.81 6.66
CA LYS A 198 12.92 -13.29 7.98
C LYS A 198 11.86 -12.33 8.52
N PRO A 199 10.73 -12.84 9.05
CA PRO A 199 9.76 -11.97 9.70
C PRO A 199 10.40 -11.30 10.92
N MET A 200 10.09 -10.03 11.14
CA MET A 200 10.48 -9.35 12.37
C MET A 200 9.53 -9.75 13.49
N ILE A 201 10.11 -10.30 14.57
CA ILE A 201 9.38 -10.66 15.79
C ILE A 201 9.56 -9.51 16.79
N PRO A 202 8.48 -8.89 17.29
CA PRO A 202 8.57 -7.90 18.35
C PRO A 202 9.24 -8.51 19.60
N THR A 203 10.19 -7.78 20.20
CA THR A 203 10.91 -8.21 21.40
C THR A 203 10.22 -7.74 22.67
N SER A 204 9.42 -6.67 22.59
CA SER A 204 8.59 -6.13 23.66
C SER A 204 7.20 -5.77 23.14
N GLN A 205 6.22 -5.67 24.04
CA GLN A 205 4.86 -5.22 23.75
C GLN A 205 4.56 -3.81 24.30
N ASN A 206 5.51 -3.18 24.99
CA ASN A 206 5.28 -1.96 25.76
C ASN A 206 6.00 -0.75 25.15
N LEU A 207 5.60 -0.38 23.94
CA LEU A 207 6.03 0.89 23.37
C LEU A 207 5.19 2.02 23.98
N LYS A 208 5.77 2.76 24.93
CA LYS A 208 5.24 4.04 25.41
C LYS A 208 5.58 5.16 24.41
N VAL A 209 5.06 5.15 23.18
CA VAL A 209 5.26 6.30 22.27
C VAL A 209 4.35 7.46 22.63
N SER A 210 4.97 8.64 22.64
CA SER A 210 4.34 9.95 22.59
C SER A 210 3.28 10.10 21.49
N LYS A 211 2.35 11.05 21.69
CA LYS A 211 1.33 11.50 20.71
C LYS A 211 1.91 11.99 19.37
N LYS A 212 3.25 12.14 19.25
CA LYS A 212 3.97 12.64 18.07
C LYS A 212 4.01 11.68 16.85
N LEU A 213 3.47 10.46 16.95
CA LEU A 213 3.46 9.50 15.82
C LEU A 213 2.71 9.97 14.57
N VAL A 214 1.67 10.80 14.75
CA VAL A 214 0.96 11.40 13.62
C VAL A 214 1.90 12.31 12.82
N ILE A 215 2.75 13.09 13.51
CA ILE A 215 3.73 13.99 12.88
C ILE A 215 4.75 13.17 12.09
N THR A 216 5.25 12.07 12.66
CA THR A 216 6.13 11.15 11.93
C THR A 216 5.43 10.56 10.71
N GLY A 217 4.15 10.21 10.83
CA GLY A 217 3.33 9.76 9.71
C GLY A 217 3.27 10.78 8.58
N VAL A 218 2.95 12.05 8.89
CA VAL A 218 2.90 13.16 7.92
C VAL A 218 4.27 13.37 7.26
N SER A 219 5.36 13.26 8.03
CA SER A 219 6.71 13.52 7.52
C SER A 219 7.13 12.57 6.40
N VAL A 220 6.60 11.33 6.35
CA VAL A 220 6.96 10.36 5.32
C VAL A 220 6.59 10.85 3.91
N PRO A 221 5.30 11.02 3.55
CA PRO A 221 4.92 11.53 2.23
C PRO A 221 5.43 12.96 2.02
N LEU A 222 5.47 13.81 3.05
CA LEU A 222 5.98 15.17 2.93
C LEU A 222 7.43 15.18 2.44
N THR A 223 8.31 14.44 3.12
CA THR A 223 9.71 14.35 2.75
C THR A 223 9.86 13.73 1.37
N PHE A 224 9.23 12.59 1.10
CA PHE A 224 9.41 11.93 -0.19
C PHE A 224 8.85 12.73 -1.37
N PHE A 225 7.63 13.26 -1.25
CA PHE A 225 6.98 14.01 -2.31
C PHE A 225 7.79 15.25 -2.68
N PHE A 226 8.11 16.11 -1.71
CA PHE A 226 8.87 17.33 -1.98
C PHE A 226 10.33 17.06 -2.33
N PHE A 227 10.94 15.99 -1.81
CA PHE A 227 12.30 15.62 -2.17
C PHE A 227 12.40 15.17 -3.63
N PHE A 228 11.62 14.16 -4.03
CA PHE A 228 11.73 13.59 -5.37
C PHE A 228 11.21 14.53 -6.47
N THR A 229 10.16 15.31 -6.21
CA THR A 229 9.54 16.17 -7.24
C THR A 229 10.08 17.61 -7.27
N GLY A 230 10.88 18.02 -6.27
CA GLY A 230 11.31 19.40 -6.11
C GLY A 230 12.74 19.53 -5.61
N LEU A 231 12.96 19.37 -4.30
CA LEU A 231 14.22 19.69 -3.63
C LEU A 231 15.42 18.92 -4.21
N GLY A 232 15.28 17.61 -4.45
CA GLY A 232 16.33 16.77 -5.02
C GLY A 232 16.77 17.27 -6.39
N PRO A 233 15.87 17.30 -7.39
CA PRO A 233 16.18 17.85 -8.71
C PRO A 233 16.69 19.29 -8.71
N ALA A 234 16.20 20.14 -7.79
CA ALA A 234 16.59 21.54 -7.71
C ALA A 234 17.97 21.77 -7.06
N THR A 235 18.45 20.85 -6.21
CA THR A 235 19.67 21.05 -5.42
C THR A 235 20.79 20.07 -5.74
N ILE A 236 20.49 18.90 -6.31
CA ILE A 236 21.46 17.85 -6.62
C ILE A 236 21.65 17.77 -8.14
N PRO A 237 22.81 18.18 -8.69
CA PRO A 237 23.01 18.29 -10.14
C PRO A 237 22.93 16.97 -10.92
N TRP A 238 23.09 15.84 -10.25
CA TRP A 238 23.15 14.52 -10.87
C TRP A 238 22.16 13.56 -10.19
N ALA A 239 21.38 12.87 -11.01
CA ALA A 239 20.25 12.07 -10.55
C ALA A 239 20.62 10.91 -9.62
N GLY A 240 21.78 10.28 -9.82
CA GLY A 240 22.27 9.24 -8.92
C GLY A 240 22.42 9.73 -7.48
N GLY A 241 22.78 11.00 -7.28
CA GLY A 241 22.86 11.62 -5.96
C GLY A 241 21.49 11.75 -5.31
N THR A 242 20.47 12.15 -6.08
CA THR A 242 19.07 12.21 -5.62
C THR A 242 18.57 10.82 -5.25
N MET A 243 18.87 9.81 -6.05
CA MET A 243 18.46 8.43 -5.76
C MET A 243 19.12 7.87 -4.50
N ILE A 244 20.43 8.09 -4.35
CA ILE A 244 21.17 7.66 -3.14
C ILE A 244 20.59 8.34 -1.90
N ALA A 245 20.33 9.65 -1.95
CA ALA A 245 19.71 10.38 -0.86
C ALA A 245 18.27 9.88 -0.58
N GLY A 246 17.49 9.60 -1.62
CA GLY A 246 16.16 8.98 -1.52
C GLY A 246 16.20 7.63 -0.79
N ALA A 247 17.12 6.74 -1.19
CA ALA A 247 17.36 5.48 -0.52
C ALA A 247 17.78 5.67 0.95
N PHE A 248 18.65 6.64 1.27
CA PHE A 248 19.00 6.97 2.65
C PHE A 248 17.79 7.42 3.48
N ILE A 249 16.88 8.21 2.91
CA ILE A 249 15.63 8.62 3.57
C ILE A 249 14.75 7.39 3.87
N VAL A 250 14.61 6.46 2.91
CA VAL A 250 13.91 5.18 3.11
C VAL A 250 14.54 4.40 4.27
N PHE A 251 15.86 4.21 4.25
CA PHE A 251 16.58 3.47 5.30
C PHE A 251 16.48 4.15 6.67
N ALA A 252 16.48 5.48 6.72
CA ALA A 252 16.32 6.23 7.97
C ALA A 252 14.94 5.99 8.58
N PHE A 253 13.87 6.12 7.80
CA PHE A 253 12.51 5.80 8.26
C PHE A 253 12.35 4.33 8.62
N GLU A 254 12.91 3.43 7.81
CA GLU A 254 12.92 1.99 8.07
C GLU A 254 13.57 1.69 9.43
N ARG A 255 14.75 2.27 9.71
CA ARG A 255 15.48 2.05 10.96
C ARG A 255 14.70 2.59 12.16
N LEU A 256 14.04 3.75 12.01
CA LEU A 256 13.19 4.33 13.04
C LEU A 256 11.97 3.43 13.33
N LEU A 257 11.24 3.04 12.29
CA LEU A 257 10.06 2.19 12.41
C LEU A 257 10.41 0.79 12.92
N ARG A 258 11.56 0.23 12.51
CA ARG A 258 12.08 -1.06 13.01
C ARG A 258 12.36 -1.00 14.51
N ARG A 259 13.02 0.06 14.97
CA ARG A 259 13.30 0.26 16.41
C ARG A 259 12.00 0.28 17.22
N TRP A 260 10.99 1.02 16.76
CA TRP A 260 9.69 1.10 17.41
C TRP A 260 8.89 -0.20 17.31
N ALA A 261 8.96 -0.89 16.17
CA ALA A 261 8.27 -2.16 15.98
C ALA A 261 8.84 -3.27 16.87
N LYS A 262 10.16 -3.28 17.13
CA LYS A 262 10.78 -4.19 18.12
C LYS A 262 10.26 -3.94 19.54
N GLN A 263 9.94 -2.68 19.86
CA GLN A 263 9.40 -2.28 21.16
C GLN A 263 7.88 -2.53 21.28
N GLY A 264 7.21 -2.89 20.18
CA GLY A 264 5.81 -3.34 20.17
C GLY A 264 4.82 -2.22 19.88
N PHE A 265 4.52 -1.99 18.60
CA PHE A 265 3.46 -1.05 18.20
C PHE A 265 2.07 -1.52 18.61
N SER A 266 1.33 -0.67 19.33
CA SER A 266 -0.11 -0.87 19.55
C SER A 266 -0.89 -0.56 18.27
N ASP A 267 -2.10 -1.12 18.15
CA ASP A 267 -2.96 -0.88 17.00
C ASP A 267 -3.33 0.61 16.84
N LEU A 268 -3.46 1.35 17.94
CA LEU A 268 -3.74 2.79 17.91
C LEU A 268 -2.53 3.59 17.41
N GLN A 269 -1.31 3.16 17.74
CA GLN A 269 -0.08 3.78 17.28
C GLN A 269 0.13 3.52 15.78
N ARG A 270 -0.12 2.29 15.30
CA ARG A 270 -0.10 1.96 13.86
C ARG A 270 -1.10 2.82 13.09
N LEU A 271 -2.32 2.93 13.61
CA LEU A 271 -3.35 3.77 13.02
C LEU A 271 -2.91 5.24 12.99
N SER A 272 -2.33 5.74 14.08
CA SER A 272 -1.87 7.13 14.17
C SER A 272 -0.77 7.46 13.15
N LEU A 273 0.18 6.54 12.94
CA LEU A 273 1.21 6.68 11.92
C LEU A 273 0.61 6.73 10.51
N VAL A 274 -0.28 5.79 10.17
CA VAL A 274 -0.94 5.75 8.87
C VAL A 274 -1.88 6.94 8.65
N SER A 275 -2.62 7.35 9.69
CA SER A 275 -3.47 8.53 9.63
C SER A 275 -2.66 9.81 9.40
N GLY A 276 -1.44 9.90 9.92
CA GLY A 276 -0.53 10.99 9.57
C GLY A 276 -0.13 10.95 8.10
N ALA A 277 0.27 9.79 7.59
CA ALA A 277 0.68 9.63 6.19
C ALA A 277 -0.48 9.95 5.22
N LEU A 278 -1.70 9.50 5.51
CA LEU A 278 -2.88 9.85 4.72
C LEU A 278 -3.34 11.29 4.97
N GLY A 279 -3.09 11.83 6.16
CA GLY A 279 -3.38 13.22 6.53
C GLY A 279 -2.68 14.23 5.63
N PHE A 280 -1.50 13.90 5.12
CA PHE A 280 -0.83 14.70 4.09
C PHE A 280 -1.69 14.85 2.83
N PHE A 281 -2.18 13.74 2.26
CA PHE A 281 -3.03 13.79 1.07
C PHE A 281 -4.41 14.41 1.34
N ILE A 282 -4.98 14.17 2.52
CA ILE A 282 -6.20 14.84 2.96
C ILE A 282 -5.99 16.37 3.00
N GLY A 283 -4.86 16.84 3.52
CA GLY A 283 -4.53 18.27 3.55
C GLY A 283 -4.20 18.85 2.16
N LEU A 284 -3.69 18.02 1.24
CA LEU A 284 -3.42 18.40 -0.15
C LEU A 284 -4.70 18.51 -0.97
N SER A 285 -5.77 17.82 -0.59
CA SER A 285 -6.98 17.68 -1.41
C SER A 285 -7.67 19.01 -1.76
N PRO A 286 -7.80 20.01 -0.86
CA PRO A 286 -8.34 21.32 -1.23
C PRO A 286 -7.42 22.09 -2.19
N ILE A 287 -6.09 21.90 -2.08
CA ILE A 287 -5.12 22.53 -2.98
C ILE A 287 -5.26 21.96 -4.39
N LEU A 288 -5.49 20.64 -4.51
CA LEU A 288 -5.75 20.00 -5.80
C LEU A 288 -7.05 20.49 -6.44
N GLU A 289 -8.10 20.71 -5.63
CA GLU A 289 -9.35 21.27 -6.13
C GLU A 289 -9.19 22.69 -6.65
N LEU A 290 -8.43 23.54 -5.94
CA LEU A 290 -8.06 24.88 -6.43
C LEU A 290 -7.24 24.85 -7.74
N LYS A 291 -6.58 23.72 -8.03
CA LYS A 291 -5.84 23.48 -9.28
C LYS A 291 -6.69 22.79 -10.37
N GLY A 292 -7.99 22.62 -10.15
CA GLY A 292 -8.94 22.10 -11.14
C GLY A 292 -9.33 20.64 -10.98
N ALA A 293 -8.81 19.91 -9.98
CA ALA A 293 -9.24 18.55 -9.68
C ALA A 293 -10.56 18.56 -8.86
N LEU A 294 -11.68 18.76 -9.55
CA LEU A 294 -13.00 18.93 -8.93
C LEU A 294 -13.40 17.78 -8.00
N GLY A 295 -13.93 18.11 -6.81
CA GLY A 295 -14.43 17.16 -5.82
C GLY A 295 -13.36 16.58 -4.87
N MET A 296 -12.10 16.99 -4.99
CA MET A 296 -11.02 16.50 -4.13
C MET A 296 -11.18 16.92 -2.65
N THR A 297 -11.77 18.07 -2.33
CA THR A 297 -12.07 18.43 -0.94
C THR A 297 -13.05 17.44 -0.32
N SER A 298 -14.09 17.04 -1.05
CA SER A 298 -15.06 16.03 -0.59
C SER A 298 -14.39 14.67 -0.35
N VAL A 299 -13.47 14.27 -1.21
CA VAL A 299 -12.65 13.05 -1.02
C VAL A 299 -11.84 13.14 0.29
N GLY A 300 -11.13 14.25 0.51
CA GLY A 300 -10.33 14.47 1.72
C GLY A 300 -11.18 14.41 2.99
N ILE A 301 -12.35 15.07 2.99
CA ILE A 301 -13.33 15.03 4.09
C ILE A 301 -13.82 13.59 4.33
N GLY A 302 -14.15 12.86 3.26
CA GLY A 302 -14.59 11.46 3.36
C GLY A 302 -13.54 10.55 4.00
N PHE A 303 -12.27 10.69 3.58
CA PHE A 303 -11.15 9.96 4.18
C PHE A 303 -10.88 10.36 5.63
N PHE A 304 -11.02 11.65 5.98
CA PHE A 304 -10.94 12.10 7.36
C PHE A 304 -11.99 11.40 8.24
N PHE A 305 -13.25 11.35 7.81
CA PHE A 305 -14.31 10.65 8.55
C PHE A 305 -14.08 9.14 8.61
N LEU A 306 -13.57 8.52 7.54
CA LEU A 306 -13.19 7.11 7.53
C LEU A 306 -12.17 6.81 8.62
N LEU A 307 -11.06 7.57 8.65
CA LEU A 307 -10.00 7.41 9.65
C LEU A 307 -10.48 7.72 11.06
N PHE A 308 -11.31 8.74 11.24
CA PHE A 308 -11.93 9.06 12.51
C PHE A 308 -12.80 7.91 13.04
N LYS A 309 -13.65 7.33 12.19
CA LYS A 309 -14.48 6.16 12.53
C LYS A 309 -13.64 4.94 12.88
N MET A 310 -12.58 4.67 12.12
CA MET A 310 -11.62 3.61 12.43
C MET A 310 -10.97 3.82 13.80
N ARG A 311 -10.54 5.05 14.09
CA ARG A 311 -9.91 5.39 15.37
C ARG A 311 -10.85 5.19 16.54
N ARG A 312 -12.11 5.65 16.44
CA ARG A 312 -13.12 5.40 17.47
C ARG A 312 -13.33 3.91 17.71
N ARG A 313 -13.45 3.10 16.65
CA ARG A 313 -13.59 1.64 16.78
C ARG A 313 -12.40 0.98 17.48
N VAL A 314 -11.17 1.39 17.13
CA VAL A 314 -9.95 0.86 17.77
C VAL A 314 -9.89 1.26 19.25
N ILE A 315 -10.24 2.50 19.60
CA ILE A 315 -10.30 2.96 21.00
C ILE A 315 -11.33 2.15 21.78
N LEU A 316 -12.57 2.05 21.31
CA LEU A 316 -13.64 1.31 21.99
C LEU A 316 -13.25 -0.16 22.24
N ARG A 317 -12.57 -0.79 21.27
CA ARG A 317 -12.04 -2.15 21.41
C ARG A 317 -10.94 -2.25 22.45
N VAL A 318 -9.99 -1.31 22.48
CA VAL A 318 -8.88 -1.30 23.46
C VAL A 318 -9.39 -1.00 24.86
N SER A 319 -10.45 -0.19 24.99
CA SER A 319 -11.11 0.13 26.27
C SER A 319 -12.06 -0.96 26.79
N GLY A 320 -12.22 -2.09 26.08
CA GLY A 320 -13.10 -3.19 26.50
C GLY A 320 -14.60 -2.93 26.33
N LEU A 321 -15.00 -1.81 25.73
CA LEU A 321 -16.40 -1.40 25.57
C LEU A 321 -17.11 -2.11 24.39
N VAL A 322 -16.36 -2.88 23.59
CA VAL A 322 -16.90 -3.75 22.53
C VAL A 322 -16.31 -5.13 22.75
N PRO A 323 -17.13 -6.19 22.90
CA PRO A 323 -16.63 -7.54 23.18
C PRO A 323 -15.65 -8.00 22.10
N TYR A 324 -14.43 -8.36 22.51
CA TYR A 324 -13.48 -9.07 21.66
C TYR A 324 -13.83 -10.56 21.70
N ILE A 325 -14.41 -11.09 20.62
CA ILE A 325 -14.60 -12.54 20.48
C ILE A 325 -13.24 -13.13 20.08
N SER A 326 -12.47 -13.60 21.06
CA SER A 326 -11.25 -14.39 20.87
C SER A 326 -11.60 -15.72 20.17
N PRO A 327 -10.99 -16.07 19.03
CA PRO A 327 -11.17 -17.38 18.42
C PRO A 327 -10.51 -18.55 19.18
N GLN A 328 -9.84 -18.28 20.31
CA GLN A 328 -8.93 -19.24 20.98
C GLN A 328 -9.47 -19.88 22.26
N LEU A 329 -10.75 -19.73 22.59
CA LEU A 329 -11.40 -20.51 23.65
C LEU A 329 -12.38 -21.51 23.02
N MET A 330 -11.84 -22.41 22.19
CA MET A 330 -12.48 -23.70 21.94
C MET A 330 -11.91 -24.65 22.99
N PRO A 331 -12.71 -25.29 23.85
CA PRO A 331 -12.21 -26.33 24.74
C PRO A 331 -11.51 -27.39 23.89
N SER A 332 -10.27 -27.71 24.22
CA SER A 332 -9.63 -28.92 23.71
C SER A 332 -10.49 -30.09 24.17
N GLU A 333 -11.15 -30.78 23.25
CA GLU A 333 -11.76 -32.07 23.54
C GLU A 333 -10.63 -33.01 24.02
N THR A 334 -10.63 -33.27 25.32
CA THR A 334 -9.93 -34.40 25.91
C THR A 334 -10.37 -35.67 25.19
N PRO A 335 -9.46 -36.51 24.68
CA PRO A 335 -9.85 -37.82 24.20
C PRO A 335 -10.28 -38.66 25.41
N LEU A 336 -11.57 -38.98 25.48
CA LEU A 336 -12.05 -40.08 26.33
C LEU A 336 -11.51 -41.40 25.73
N ARG A 337 -11.09 -42.26 26.66
CA ARG A 337 -10.37 -43.53 26.50
C ARG A 337 -10.88 -44.45 25.42
#